data_AF-A0A3D3BPW1-F1
#
_entry.id   AF-A0A3D3BPW1-F1
#
_cell.length_a   1.000
_cell.length_b   1.000
_cell.length_c   1.000
_cell.angle_alpha   90.00
_cell.angle_beta   90.00
_cell.angle_gamma   90.00
#
_symmetry.space_group_name_H-M   'P 1'
#
loop_
_entity.id
_entity.type
_entity.pdbx_description
1 polymer ?
#
loop_
_entity_poly.entity_id
_entity_poly.type
_entity_poly.pdbx_seq_one_letter_code
_entity_poly.pdbx_strand_id
1 'polypeptide(L)'
;MIVSEVDWRALAADHARRTDQWIQPHLNRRRHGHTHPVMDFLFDYYPYSPGRLGTWHPGLGLRLEGDWEPLSKADAYTHDGATWGVDPLTIDRARLALALGVLKGTHGRAAQHSCFGMHEWAMVYRTSPSDVRHESESLRLSPTEIAGVVD
;
A
#
# COMPACT_ATOMS: atom_id res chain seq x y z
N MET A 1 -17.97 -14.23 -12.41
CA MET A 1 -17.82 -13.69 -13.77
C MET A 1 -16.65 -14.40 -14.42
N ILE A 2 -16.82 -14.90 -15.65
CA ILE A 2 -15.70 -15.48 -16.41
C ILE A 2 -15.01 -14.33 -17.16
N VAL A 3 -13.68 -14.34 -17.16
CA VAL A 3 -12.82 -13.36 -17.81
C VAL A 3 -11.94 -14.12 -18.81
N SER A 4 -11.98 -13.68 -20.07
CA SER A 4 -11.23 -14.31 -21.15
C SER A 4 -9.72 -14.15 -20.92
N GLU A 5 -8.92 -14.99 -21.59
CA GLU A 5 -7.46 -14.92 -21.49
C GLU A 5 -6.90 -13.54 -21.88
N VAL A 6 -7.43 -12.97 -22.96
CA VAL A 6 -7.02 -11.65 -23.45
C VAL A 6 -7.30 -10.58 -22.40
N ASP A 7 -8.48 -10.62 -21.79
CA ASP A 7 -8.92 -9.59 -20.84
C ASP A 7 -8.13 -9.65 -19.53
N TRP A 8 -7.92 -10.84 -18.96
CA TRP A 8 -7.19 -10.92 -17.70
C TRP A 8 -5.71 -10.63 -17.86
N ARG A 9 -5.10 -10.96 -19.01
CA ARG A 9 -3.72 -10.54 -19.32
C ARG A 9 -3.62 -9.01 -19.40
N ALA A 10 -4.63 -8.34 -19.95
CA ALA A 10 -4.67 -6.87 -19.97
C ALA A 10 -4.80 -6.28 -18.55
N LEU A 11 -5.63 -6.87 -17.68
CA LEU A 11 -5.74 -6.48 -16.27
C LEU A 11 -4.42 -6.67 -15.51
N ALA A 12 -3.74 -7.81 -15.72
CA ALA A 12 -2.44 -8.09 -15.12
C ALA A 12 -1.38 -7.08 -15.58
N ALA A 13 -1.37 -6.72 -16.86
CA ALA A 13 -0.46 -5.71 -17.40
C ALA A 13 -0.75 -4.30 -16.86
N ASP A 14 -2.02 -3.91 -16.69
CA ASP A 14 -2.38 -2.64 -16.05
C ASP A 14 -1.90 -2.58 -14.60
N HIS A 15 -2.10 -3.66 -13.84
CA HIS A 15 -1.59 -3.77 -12.48
C HIS A 15 -0.07 -3.60 -12.43
N ALA A 16 0.67 -4.36 -13.26
CA ALA A 16 2.13 -4.26 -13.34
C ALA A 16 2.58 -2.81 -13.60
N ARG A 17 2.00 -2.16 -14.62
CA ARG A 17 2.30 -0.76 -14.97
C ARG A 17 2.03 0.20 -13.81
N ARG A 18 0.94 0.02 -13.07
CA ARG A 18 0.62 0.85 -11.90
C ARG A 18 1.60 0.64 -10.75
N THR A 19 1.95 -0.61 -10.46
CA THR A 19 2.84 -0.93 -9.34
C THR A 19 4.29 -0.57 -9.64
N ASP A 20 4.72 -0.68 -10.90
CA ASP A 20 6.08 -0.37 -11.32
C ASP A 20 6.45 1.10 -11.12
N GLN A 21 5.47 2.01 -11.18
CA GLN A 21 5.67 3.43 -10.86
C GLN A 21 6.25 3.66 -9.46
N TRP A 22 5.98 2.74 -8.53
CA TRP A 22 6.43 2.82 -7.14
C TRP A 22 7.58 1.85 -6.84
N ILE A 23 7.51 0.64 -7.41
CA ILE A 23 8.50 -0.42 -7.20
C ILE A 23 9.84 -0.10 -7.88
N GLN A 24 9.83 0.30 -9.16
CA GLN A 24 11.07 0.47 -9.92
C GLN A 24 11.97 1.56 -9.34
N PRO A 25 11.47 2.75 -8.96
CA PRO A 25 12.31 3.76 -8.32
C PRO A 25 12.95 3.27 -7.01
N HIS A 26 12.20 2.54 -6.18
CA HIS A 26 12.73 1.98 -4.94
C HIS A 26 13.83 0.94 -5.19
N LEU A 27 13.61 0.00 -6.12
CA LEU A 27 14.63 -0.98 -6.49
C LEU A 27 15.87 -0.33 -7.09
N ASN A 28 15.70 0.69 -7.93
CA ASN A 28 16.81 1.42 -8.53
C ASN A 28 17.63 2.17 -7.49
N ARG A 29 17.00 2.85 -6.53
CA ARG A 29 17.70 3.49 -5.40
C ARG A 29 18.54 2.48 -4.63
N ARG A 30 17.92 1.35 -4.23
CA ARG A 30 18.59 0.28 -3.48
C ARG A 30 19.80 -0.29 -4.24
N ARG A 31 19.67 -0.51 -5.56
CA ARG A 31 20.76 -1.01 -6.41
C ARG A 31 21.95 -0.06 -6.48
N HIS A 32 21.71 1.24 -6.43
CA HIS A 32 22.76 2.27 -6.51
C HIS A 32 23.20 2.79 -5.14
N GLY A 33 22.68 2.23 -4.05
CA GLY A 33 23.00 2.69 -2.68
C GLY A 33 22.47 4.08 -2.36
N HIS A 34 21.46 4.57 -3.09
CA HIS A 34 20.77 5.82 -2.77
C HIS A 34 19.63 5.55 -1.79
N THR A 35 19.37 6.53 -0.92
CA THR A 35 18.25 6.51 0.02
C THR A 35 17.29 7.66 -0.27
N HIS A 36 16.01 7.45 -0.02
CA HIS A 36 15.00 8.48 0.01
C HIS A 36 14.17 8.31 1.29
N PRO A 37 14.22 9.25 2.24
CA PRO A 37 13.69 9.04 3.58
C PRO A 37 12.19 8.77 3.60
N VAL A 38 11.40 9.45 2.76
CA VAL A 38 9.95 9.18 2.66
C VAL A 38 9.63 7.92 1.84
N MET A 39 10.16 7.82 0.63
CA MET A 39 9.76 6.78 -0.30
C MET A 39 10.25 5.39 0.10
N ASP A 40 11.42 5.27 0.73
CA ASP A 40 11.91 3.98 1.23
C ASP A 40 11.23 3.60 2.55
N PHE A 41 10.91 4.58 3.40
CA PHE A 41 10.15 4.35 4.62
C PHE A 41 8.80 3.67 4.35
N LEU A 42 8.13 3.91 3.22
CA LEU A 42 6.89 3.21 2.88
C LEU A 42 7.06 1.68 2.80
N PHE A 43 8.22 1.20 2.33
CA PHE A 43 8.53 -0.23 2.23
C PHE A 43 9.08 -0.82 3.53
N ASP A 44 9.62 0.02 4.42
CA ASP A 44 10.08 -0.39 5.76
C ASP A 44 8.93 -0.41 6.77
N TYR A 45 8.04 0.58 6.69
CA TYR A 45 6.92 0.77 7.61
C TYR A 45 5.77 -0.19 7.34
N TYR A 46 5.40 -0.36 6.08
CA TYR A 46 4.39 -1.33 5.69
C TYR A 46 5.06 -2.65 5.31
N PRO A 47 4.61 -3.81 5.83
CA PRO A 47 5.26 -5.12 5.60
C PRO A 47 4.94 -5.72 4.21
N TYR A 48 4.93 -4.89 3.17
CA TYR A 48 4.67 -5.29 1.78
C TYR A 48 5.95 -5.20 0.96
N SER A 49 6.51 -6.36 0.62
CA SER A 49 7.66 -6.40 -0.28
C SER A 49 7.29 -5.96 -1.70
N PRO A 50 8.25 -5.45 -2.49
CA PRO A 50 8.01 -5.14 -3.91
C PRO A 50 7.42 -6.32 -4.68
N GLY A 51 7.90 -7.54 -4.41
CA GLY A 51 7.35 -8.76 -5.02
C GLY A 51 5.87 -8.95 -4.68
N ARG A 52 5.47 -8.79 -3.42
CA ARG A 52 4.05 -8.92 -3.01
C ARG A 52 3.17 -7.85 -3.66
N LEU A 53 3.66 -6.62 -3.81
CA LEU A 53 2.91 -5.54 -4.45
C LEU A 53 2.78 -5.77 -5.96
N GLY A 54 3.84 -6.24 -6.61
CA GLY A 54 3.85 -6.52 -8.05
C GLY A 54 3.04 -7.74 -8.46
N THR A 55 2.76 -8.67 -7.53
CA THR A 55 1.94 -9.84 -7.82
C THR A 55 0.49 -9.44 -8.09
N TRP A 56 0.05 -9.69 -9.32
CA TRP A 56 -1.36 -9.54 -9.70
C TRP A 56 -2.17 -10.78 -9.28
N HIS A 57 -3.42 -10.53 -8.90
CA HIS A 57 -4.38 -11.57 -8.52
C HIS A 57 -5.74 -11.29 -9.18
N PRO A 58 -6.50 -12.33 -9.59
CA PRO A 58 -7.83 -12.15 -10.18
C PRO A 58 -8.83 -11.45 -9.24
N GLY A 59 -8.64 -11.60 -7.92
CA GLY A 59 -9.62 -11.15 -6.95
C GLY A 59 -10.83 -12.07 -6.83
N LEU A 60 -11.69 -11.78 -5.87
CA LEU A 60 -12.85 -12.62 -5.55
C LEU A 60 -13.96 -12.49 -6.60
N GLY A 61 -14.56 -13.61 -6.99
CA GLY A 61 -15.71 -13.65 -7.89
C GLY A 61 -15.37 -13.63 -9.39
N LEU A 62 -14.08 -13.50 -9.74
CA LEU A 62 -13.59 -13.69 -11.10
C LEU A 62 -13.13 -15.14 -11.31
N ARG A 63 -13.36 -15.64 -12.52
CA ARG A 63 -12.87 -16.92 -13.03
C ARG A 63 -12.12 -16.67 -14.33
N LEU A 64 -10.86 -17.09 -14.42
CA LEU A 64 -9.97 -16.83 -15.54
C LEU A 64 -9.93 -18.04 -16.47
N GLU A 65 -10.17 -17.83 -17.75
CA GLU A 65 -9.90 -18.82 -18.80
C GLU A 65 -8.41 -18.90 -19.14
N GLY A 66 -8.01 -19.96 -19.83
CA GLY A 66 -6.64 -20.12 -20.33
C GLY A 66 -5.68 -20.68 -19.29
N ASP A 67 -4.40 -20.37 -19.46
CA ASP A 67 -3.28 -21.00 -18.75
C ASP A 67 -2.79 -20.21 -17.52
N TRP A 68 -3.61 -19.32 -16.97
CA TRP A 68 -3.20 -18.59 -15.77
C TRP A 68 -2.87 -19.58 -14.66
N GLU A 69 -1.75 -19.40 -13.97
CA GLU A 69 -1.41 -20.18 -12.79
C GLU A 69 -1.00 -19.26 -11.64
N PRO A 70 -1.36 -19.62 -10.39
CA PRO A 70 -1.01 -18.80 -9.25
C PRO A 70 0.51 -18.81 -9.02
N LEU A 71 1.11 -17.61 -9.02
CA LEU A 71 2.55 -17.40 -8.75
C LEU A 71 3.01 -17.91 -7.38
N SER A 72 2.07 -18.16 -6.46
CA SER A 72 2.30 -18.78 -5.17
C SER A 72 1.29 -19.91 -4.97
N LYS A 73 1.72 -21.04 -4.39
CA LYS A 73 0.82 -22.11 -3.90
C LYS A 73 0.02 -21.66 -2.66
N ALA A 74 -0.64 -20.51 -2.74
CA ALA A 74 -1.57 -20.12 -1.71
C ALA A 74 -2.82 -21.00 -1.87
N ASP A 75 -3.25 -21.63 -0.79
CA ASP A 75 -4.37 -22.59 -0.77
C ASP A 75 -5.72 -21.96 -1.17
N ALA A 76 -5.75 -20.65 -1.41
CA ALA A 76 -6.94 -19.89 -1.78
C ALA A 76 -7.33 -19.97 -3.26
N TYR A 77 -6.49 -20.52 -4.14
CA TYR A 77 -6.79 -20.64 -5.57
C TYR A 77 -7.33 -22.02 -5.93
N THR A 78 -8.33 -22.06 -6.80
CA THR A 78 -8.94 -23.30 -7.28
C THR A 78 -9.08 -23.29 -8.79
N HIS A 79 -8.90 -24.46 -9.38
CA HIS A 79 -9.18 -24.73 -10.79
C HIS A 79 -10.34 -25.74 -10.89
N ASP A 80 -11.37 -25.44 -11.68
CA ASP A 80 -12.54 -26.33 -11.85
C ASP A 80 -12.46 -27.24 -13.08
N GLY A 81 -11.31 -27.28 -13.75
CA GLY A 81 -11.09 -28.01 -14.99
C GLY A 81 -11.23 -27.15 -16.26
N ALA A 82 -11.78 -25.95 -16.15
CA ALA A 82 -11.86 -25.00 -17.27
C ALA A 82 -11.30 -23.62 -16.91
N THR A 83 -11.42 -23.19 -15.66
CA THR A 83 -11.06 -21.84 -15.23
C THR A 83 -10.43 -21.81 -13.85
N TRP A 84 -9.55 -20.84 -13.63
CA TRP A 84 -8.96 -20.53 -12.33
C TRP A 84 -9.74 -19.46 -11.59
N GLY A 85 -9.84 -19.57 -10.27
CA GLY A 85 -10.46 -18.55 -9.43
C GLY A 85 -9.98 -18.61 -7.99
N VAL A 86 -10.54 -17.74 -7.15
CA VAL A 86 -10.32 -17.74 -5.71
C VAL A 86 -11.47 -18.46 -5.02
N ASP A 87 -11.19 -19.44 -4.17
CA ASP A 87 -12.20 -20.11 -3.36
C ASP A 87 -12.62 -19.22 -2.18
N PRO A 88 -13.88 -18.73 -2.15
CA PRO A 88 -14.37 -17.90 -1.04
C PRO A 88 -14.36 -18.63 0.32
N LEU A 89 -14.35 -19.96 0.34
CA LEU A 89 -14.38 -20.74 1.57
C LEU A 89 -13.02 -20.79 2.29
N THR A 90 -11.94 -20.51 1.57
CA THR A 90 -10.57 -20.45 2.12
C THR A 90 -10.26 -19.12 2.81
N ILE A 91 -11.18 -18.15 2.72
CA ILE A 91 -11.01 -16.82 3.31
C ILE A 91 -11.09 -16.92 4.85
N ASP A 92 -10.16 -16.24 5.51
CA ASP A 92 -10.26 -15.98 6.95
C ASP A 92 -11.48 -15.08 7.24
N ARG A 93 -12.58 -15.73 7.64
CA ARG A 93 -13.86 -15.08 7.93
C ARG A 93 -13.76 -14.10 9.09
N ALA A 94 -12.92 -14.37 10.08
CA ALA A 94 -12.73 -13.48 11.23
C ALA A 94 -12.03 -12.19 10.79
N ARG A 95 -10.98 -12.32 9.98
CA ARG A 95 -10.28 -11.17 9.39
C ARG A 95 -11.19 -10.37 8.46
N LEU A 96 -11.99 -11.03 7.64
CA LEU A 96 -12.97 -10.35 6.77
C LEU A 96 -14.02 -9.61 7.59
N ALA A 97 -14.58 -10.25 8.63
CA ALA A 97 -15.55 -9.61 9.52
C ALA A 97 -14.97 -8.40 10.23
N LEU A 98 -13.72 -8.48 10.71
CA LEU A 98 -13.00 -7.34 11.29
C LEU A 98 -12.85 -6.20 10.28
N ALA A 99 -12.35 -6.50 9.07
CA ALA A 99 -12.17 -5.49 8.03
C ALA A 99 -13.49 -4.80 7.66
N LEU A 100 -14.57 -5.57 7.47
CA LEU A 100 -15.90 -5.05 7.21
C LEU A 100 -16.44 -4.21 8.38
N GLY A 101 -16.20 -4.64 9.62
CA GLY A 101 -16.59 -3.91 10.82
C GLY A 101 -15.90 -2.55 10.90
N VAL A 102 -14.58 -2.51 10.64
CA VAL A 102 -13.81 -1.26 10.57
C VAL A 102 -14.36 -0.35 9.47
N LEU A 103 -14.49 -0.85 8.23
CA LEU A 103 -14.95 -0.04 7.09
C LEU A 103 -16.37 0.50 7.29
N LYS A 104 -17.32 -0.33 7.72
CA LYS A 104 -18.69 0.11 8.03
C LYS A 104 -18.70 1.11 9.19
N GLY A 105 -17.88 0.85 10.21
CA GLY A 105 -17.73 1.71 11.36
C GLY A 105 -17.20 3.08 10.99
N THR A 106 -16.28 3.19 10.03
CA THR A 106 -15.61 4.45 9.68
C THR A 106 -16.23 5.19 8.50
N HIS A 107 -16.94 4.51 7.58
CA HIS A 107 -17.44 5.07 6.32
C HIS A 107 -18.24 6.39 6.46
N GLY A 108 -18.98 6.55 7.56
CA GLY A 108 -19.80 7.75 7.82
C GLY A 108 -19.35 8.58 9.02
N ARG A 109 -18.23 8.26 9.67
CA ARG A 109 -17.79 9.01 10.85
C ARG A 109 -17.07 10.27 10.41
N ALA A 110 -17.51 11.41 10.96
CA ALA A 110 -16.73 12.64 10.85
C ALA A 110 -15.33 12.42 11.44
N ALA A 111 -14.31 12.90 10.72
CA ALA A 111 -12.95 12.87 11.20
C ALA A 111 -12.84 13.65 12.52
N GLN A 112 -12.20 13.04 13.52
CA GLN A 112 -11.94 13.68 14.80
C GLN A 112 -10.55 14.30 14.74
N HIS A 113 -10.48 15.62 14.63
CA HIS A 113 -9.22 16.36 14.53
C HIS A 113 -8.76 16.89 15.90
N SER A 114 -8.84 16.08 16.96
CA SER A 114 -8.72 16.52 18.37
C SER A 114 -7.63 17.55 18.64
N CYS A 115 -6.41 17.31 18.15
CA CYS A 115 -5.27 18.19 18.34
C CYS A 115 -4.97 19.09 17.14
N PHE A 116 -5.80 19.07 16.09
CA PHE A 116 -5.56 19.74 14.81
C PHE A 116 -4.18 19.45 14.17
N GLY A 117 -3.55 18.31 14.53
CA GLY A 117 -2.20 17.99 14.10
C GLY A 117 -1.09 18.72 14.88
N MET A 118 -1.40 19.37 16.02
CA MET A 118 -0.42 20.08 16.85
C MET A 118 0.63 19.17 17.48
N HIS A 119 0.33 17.89 17.73
CA HIS A 119 1.31 16.96 18.28
C HIS A 119 2.48 16.73 17.30
N GLU A 120 2.21 16.81 16.01
CA GLU A 120 3.20 16.65 14.95
C GLU A 120 4.12 17.88 14.89
N TRP A 121 3.60 19.08 15.14
CA TRP A 121 4.37 20.31 15.22
C TRP A 121 5.20 20.41 16.51
N ALA A 122 4.70 19.86 17.62
CA ALA A 122 5.42 19.83 18.89
C ALA A 122 6.77 19.10 18.79
N MET A 123 6.91 18.15 17.87
CA MET A 123 8.17 17.40 17.66
C MET A 123 9.31 18.25 17.07
N VAL A 124 9.01 19.39 16.44
CA VAL A 124 9.99 20.29 15.80
C VAL A 124 9.88 21.73 16.32
N TYR A 125 9.03 21.96 17.31
CA TYR A 125 8.78 23.28 17.88
C TYR A 125 10.06 23.84 18.52
N ARG A 126 10.49 25.01 18.05
CA ARG A 126 11.71 25.73 18.50
C ARG A 126 12.95 24.82 18.55
N THR A 127 13.00 23.80 17.69
CA THR A 127 14.14 22.90 17.54
C THR A 127 15.12 23.47 16.52
N SER A 128 16.42 23.40 16.80
CA SER A 128 17.46 23.76 15.82
C SER A 128 17.36 22.82 14.62
N PRO A 129 17.59 23.29 13.37
CA PRO A 129 17.61 22.41 12.19
C PRO A 129 18.51 21.19 12.34
N SER A 130 19.66 21.32 13.02
CA SER A 130 20.60 20.22 13.30
C SER A 130 20.07 19.16 14.27
N ASP A 131 19.05 19.50 15.07
CA ASP A 131 18.49 18.62 16.08
C ASP A 131 17.21 17.92 15.56
N VAL A 132 16.77 18.26 14.35
CA VAL A 132 15.62 17.65 13.68
C VAL A 132 16.03 16.30 13.09
N ARG A 133 15.21 15.26 13.34
CA ARG A 133 15.40 13.95 12.69
C ARG A 133 15.28 14.11 11.17
N HIS A 134 16.17 13.45 10.43
CA HIS A 134 16.29 13.62 8.98
C HIS A 134 16.64 15.05 8.57
N GLU A 135 17.63 15.67 9.23
CA GLU A 135 18.13 17.04 8.97
C GLU A 135 18.50 17.31 7.50
N SER A 136 18.74 16.27 6.69
CA SER A 136 19.00 16.40 5.25
C SER A 136 17.77 16.85 4.45
N GLU A 137 16.58 16.74 5.02
CA GLU A 137 15.32 17.13 4.38
C GLU A 137 14.84 18.48 4.89
N SER A 138 14.40 19.34 3.96
CA SER A 138 13.83 20.64 4.32
C SER A 138 12.37 20.50 4.76
N LEU A 139 12.03 21.13 5.88
CA LEU A 139 10.63 21.29 6.29
C LEU A 139 9.90 22.23 5.33
N ARG A 140 8.60 21.97 5.13
CA ARG A 140 7.75 22.84 4.28
C ARG A 140 7.54 24.24 4.87
N LEU A 141 7.57 24.34 6.19
CA LEU A 141 7.48 25.60 6.95
C LEU A 141 8.80 25.83 7.66
N SER A 142 9.21 27.10 7.76
CA SER A 142 10.36 27.51 8.56
C SER A 142 10.10 27.33 10.06
N PRO A 143 11.15 27.20 10.89
CA PRO A 143 11.00 27.13 12.34
C PRO A 143 10.18 28.29 12.94
N THR A 144 10.28 29.49 12.36
CA THR A 144 9.51 30.66 12.78
C THR A 144 8.03 30.53 12.45
N GLU A 145 7.68 30.07 11.25
CA GLU A 145 6.28 29.81 10.87
C GLU A 145 5.66 28.70 11.74
N ILE A 146 6.43 27.66 12.06
CA ILE A 146 5.99 26.59 12.97
C ILE A 146 5.71 27.15 14.37
N ALA A 147 6.63 27.96 14.91
CA ALA A 147 6.44 28.57 16.22
C ALA A 147 5.16 29.43 16.26
N GLY A 148 4.90 30.20 15.21
CA GLY A 148 3.70 31.04 15.10
C GLY A 148 2.38 30.29 14.95
N VAL A 149 2.39 29.00 14.56
CA VAL A 149 1.18 28.15 14.55
C VAL A 149 0.91 27.52 15.90
N VAL A 150 1.97 27.27 16.68
CA VAL A 150 1.88 26.60 17.99
C VAL A 150 1.61 27.58 19.13
N ASP A 151 2.14 28.81 19.04
CA ASP A 151 1.94 29.90 20.01
C ASP A 151 0.54 30.52 19.89
#